data_AF-A0A161YNF5-F1
#
_entry.id   AF-A0A161YNF5-F1
#
_cell.length_a   1.000
_cell.length_b   1.000
_cell.length_c   1.000
_cell.angle_alpha   90.00
_cell.angle_beta   90.00
_cell.angle_gamma   90.00
#
_symmetry.space_group_name_H-M   'P 1'
#
loop_
_entity.id
_entity.type
_entity.pdbx_description
1 polymer ?
#
loop_
_entity_poly.entity_id
_entity_poly.type
_entity_poly.pdbx_seq_one_letter_code
_entity_poly.pdbx_strand_id
1 'polypeptide(L)'
;MLNTKNVSKNDISQLKELKWWLDDNVEQGTDITFGTIDGNDVTSECLLPIVDALLLELEERQTFVIVGRVSDEDNVMLFINSIDSDQAKHLFIECIKVEQDWDCERDIYIEFCISLSDFQKNHIYTNVETADRFCGSSS
;
A
#
# COMPACT_ATOMS: atom_id res chain seq x y z
N MET A 1 1.70 4.44 -20.41
CA MET A 1 2.51 5.08 -19.36
C MET A 1 2.15 6.54 -19.32
N LEU A 2 1.33 6.95 -18.36
CA LEU A 2 1.08 8.35 -18.07
C LEU A 2 2.38 8.99 -17.59
N ASN A 3 2.73 10.15 -18.13
CA ASN A 3 3.94 10.87 -17.77
C ASN A 3 3.70 11.59 -16.43
N THR A 4 3.87 10.88 -15.31
CA THR A 4 3.58 11.34 -13.94
C THR A 4 4.53 12.42 -13.42
N LYS A 5 5.43 12.95 -14.26
CA LYS A 5 6.56 13.82 -13.84
C LYS A 5 6.20 15.20 -13.26
N ASN A 6 4.92 15.60 -13.20
CA ASN A 6 4.51 16.91 -12.69
C ASN A 6 3.18 16.87 -11.90
N VAL A 7 2.90 15.80 -11.17
CA VAL A 7 1.72 15.78 -10.28
C VAL A 7 2.10 16.41 -8.93
N SER A 8 1.44 17.50 -8.58
CA SER A 8 1.66 18.20 -7.32
C SER A 8 0.96 17.49 -6.15
N LYS A 9 1.38 17.80 -4.92
CA LYS A 9 0.67 17.32 -3.72
C LYS A 9 -0.80 17.75 -3.69
N ASN A 10 -1.11 18.91 -4.26
CA ASN A 10 -2.49 19.39 -4.37
C ASN A 10 -3.32 18.53 -5.32
N ASP A 11 -2.75 18.11 -6.45
CA ASP A 11 -3.43 17.25 -7.42
C ASP A 11 -3.76 15.87 -6.81
N ILE A 12 -2.84 15.31 -6.01
CA ILE A 12 -3.09 14.07 -5.26
C ILE A 12 -4.22 14.26 -4.24
N SER A 13 -4.23 15.38 -3.51
CA SER A 13 -5.29 15.69 -2.54
C SER A 13 -6.66 15.80 -3.22
N GLN A 14 -6.73 16.50 -4.34
CA GLN A 14 -7.96 16.63 -5.13
C GLN A 14 -8.43 15.28 -5.69
N LEU A 15 -7.50 14.42 -6.10
CA LEU A 15 -7.84 13.09 -6.59
C LEU A 15 -8.36 12.17 -5.46
N LYS A 16 -7.84 12.32 -4.23
CA LYS A 16 -8.38 11.63 -3.03
C LYS A 16 -9.79 12.11 -2.68
N GLU A 17 -10.04 13.42 -2.73
CA GLU A 17 -11.38 13.99 -2.51
C GLU A 17 -12.36 13.49 -3.57
N LEU A 18 -11.95 13.46 -4.84
CA LEU A 18 -12.75 12.90 -5.92
C LEU A 18 -13.05 11.42 -5.70
N LYS A 19 -12.05 10.61 -5.30
CA LYS A 19 -12.25 9.20 -4.97
C LYS A 19 -13.28 9.04 -3.86
N TRP A 20 -13.12 9.76 -2.75
CA TRP A 20 -14.04 9.68 -1.61
C TRP A 20 -15.47 10.03 -2.01
N TRP A 21 -15.64 11.08 -2.84
CA TRP A 21 -16.94 11.46 -3.35
C TRP A 21 -17.54 10.39 -4.27
N LEU A 22 -16.75 9.79 -5.16
CA LEU A 22 -17.21 8.71 -6.04
C LEU A 22 -17.67 7.49 -5.23
N ASP A 23 -16.89 7.10 -4.23
CA ASP A 23 -17.15 5.98 -3.33
C ASP A 23 -18.47 6.18 -2.57
N ASP A 24 -18.67 7.36 -1.95
CA ASP A 24 -19.88 7.71 -1.21
C ASP A 24 -21.15 7.63 -2.09
N ASN A 25 -21.08 8.09 -3.34
CA ASN A 25 -22.23 8.02 -4.25
C ASN A 25 -22.54 6.58 -4.68
N VAL A 26 -21.51 5.78 -4.99
CA VAL A 26 -21.68 4.36 -5.35
C VAL A 26 -22.23 3.56 -4.17
N GLU A 27 -21.72 3.77 -2.95
CA GLU A 27 -22.23 3.12 -1.74
C GLU A 27 -23.69 3.46 -1.43
N GLN A 28 -24.10 4.71 -1.70
CA GLN A 28 -25.49 5.15 -1.58
C GLN A 28 -26.39 4.63 -2.72
N GLY A 29 -25.85 3.83 -3.66
CA GLY A 29 -26.57 3.28 -4.81
C GLY A 29 -26.91 4.32 -5.87
N THR A 30 -26.19 5.44 -5.89
CA THR A 30 -26.37 6.53 -6.85
C THR A 30 -25.24 6.50 -7.87
N ASP A 31 -25.50 5.94 -9.05
CA ASP A 31 -24.53 5.97 -10.15
C ASP A 31 -24.69 7.25 -11.00
N ILE A 32 -23.74 8.17 -10.88
CA ILE A 32 -23.76 9.49 -11.52
C ILE A 32 -23.09 9.43 -12.88
N THR A 33 -23.82 9.80 -13.93
CA THR A 33 -23.26 9.96 -15.28
C THR A 33 -22.58 11.31 -15.45
N PHE A 34 -21.28 11.30 -15.73
CA PHE A 34 -20.46 12.49 -15.98
C PHE A 34 -20.47 12.94 -17.43
N GLY A 35 -20.73 12.01 -18.35
CA GLY A 35 -20.74 12.27 -19.78
C GLY A 35 -20.69 10.98 -20.58
N THR A 36 -20.36 11.09 -21.86
CA THR A 36 -20.35 9.97 -22.80
C THR A 36 -19.05 9.99 -23.61
N ILE A 37 -18.36 8.85 -23.70
CA ILE A 37 -17.15 8.66 -24.52
C ILE A 37 -17.41 7.50 -25.47
N ASP A 38 -17.27 7.75 -26.78
CA ASP A 38 -17.50 6.76 -27.84
C ASP A 38 -18.86 6.03 -27.74
N GLY A 39 -19.88 6.73 -27.25
CA GLY A 39 -21.23 6.20 -27.05
C GLY A 39 -21.42 5.39 -25.77
N ASN A 40 -20.41 5.29 -24.91
CA ASN A 40 -20.51 4.67 -23.58
C ASN A 40 -20.62 5.74 -22.50
N ASP A 41 -21.56 5.55 -21.57
CA ASP A 41 -21.72 6.44 -20.42
C ASP A 41 -20.52 6.29 -19.48
N VAL A 42 -19.94 7.43 -19.10
CA VAL A 42 -18.91 7.52 -18.09
C VAL A 42 -19.61 7.79 -16.76
N THR A 43 -19.77 6.74 -15.96
CA THR A 43 -20.46 6.79 -14.68
C THR A 43 -19.50 6.77 -13.48
N SER A 44 -20.00 7.07 -12.28
CA SER A 44 -19.21 6.98 -11.05
C SER A 44 -18.68 5.57 -10.79
N GLU A 45 -19.49 4.54 -11.06
CA GLU A 45 -19.09 3.14 -10.91
C GLU A 45 -17.92 2.79 -11.85
N CYS A 46 -17.93 3.30 -13.08
CA CYS A 46 -16.85 3.01 -14.04
C CYS A 46 -15.58 3.83 -13.76
N LEU A 47 -15.71 5.04 -13.18
CA LEU A 47 -14.59 5.93 -12.88
C LEU A 47 -13.87 5.56 -11.59
N LEU A 48 -14.60 5.10 -10.57
CA LEU A 48 -14.04 4.74 -9.26
C LEU A 48 -12.80 3.82 -9.35
N PRO A 49 -12.83 2.67 -10.07
CA PRO A 49 -11.65 1.80 -10.17
C PRO A 49 -10.48 2.44 -10.94
N ILE A 50 -10.76 3.37 -11.88
CA ILE A 50 -9.73 4.08 -12.63
C ILE A 50 -9.03 5.10 -11.73
N VAL A 51 -9.80 5.88 -10.98
CA VAL A 51 -9.28 6.87 -10.03
C VAL A 51 -8.47 6.18 -8.93
N ASP A 52 -8.96 5.03 -8.43
CA ASP A 52 -8.24 4.23 -7.44
C ASP A 52 -6.90 3.73 -7.98
N ALA A 53 -6.86 3.18 -9.20
CA ALA A 53 -5.62 2.75 -9.85
C ALA A 53 -4.65 3.92 -10.12
N LEU A 54 -5.15 5.11 -10.46
CA LEU A 54 -4.32 6.29 -10.65
C LEU A 54 -3.73 6.79 -9.33
N LEU A 55 -4.52 6.84 -8.25
CA LEU A 55 -4.02 7.14 -6.92
C LEU A 55 -2.94 6.14 -6.51
N LEU A 56 -3.16 4.86 -6.81
CA LEU A 56 -2.21 3.77 -6.58
C LEU A 56 -0.85 3.97 -7.27
N GLU A 57 -0.86 4.47 -8.51
CA GLU A 57 0.35 4.76 -9.29
C GLU A 57 1.03 6.07 -8.89
N LEU A 58 0.25 7.06 -8.46
CA LEU A 58 0.73 8.40 -8.05
C LEU A 58 1.26 8.43 -6.62
N GLU A 59 0.69 7.61 -5.74
CA GLU A 59 1.22 7.38 -4.42
C GLU A 59 2.45 6.48 -4.58
N GLU A 60 3.65 7.04 -4.39
CA GLU A 60 4.91 6.29 -4.46
C GLU A 60 4.92 5.14 -3.46
N ARG A 61 4.43 3.97 -3.89
CA ARG A 61 4.35 2.78 -3.06
C ARG A 61 5.75 2.35 -2.64
N GLN A 62 5.89 2.11 -1.35
CA GLN A 62 7.08 1.54 -0.75
C GLN A 62 6.75 0.15 -0.25
N THR A 63 7.73 -0.75 -0.28
CA THR A 63 7.61 -2.02 0.41
C THR A 63 8.00 -1.81 1.87
N PHE A 64 7.15 -2.26 2.79
CA PHE A 64 7.44 -2.31 4.22
C PHE A 64 7.72 -3.76 4.62
N VAL A 65 8.69 -3.95 5.51
CA VAL A 65 8.97 -5.20 6.19
C VAL A 65 8.31 -5.13 7.56
N ILE A 66 7.38 -6.04 7.82
CA ILE A 66 6.62 -6.08 9.07
C ILE A 66 6.79 -7.46 9.70
N VAL A 67 7.07 -7.48 11.00
CA VAL A 67 7.09 -8.69 11.83
C VAL A 67 6.07 -8.56 12.93
N GLY A 68 5.25 -9.60 13.12
CA GLY A 68 4.25 -9.64 14.17
C GLY A 68 3.64 -11.03 14.33
N ARG A 69 2.66 -11.14 15.23
CA ARG A 69 1.97 -12.39 15.57
C ARG A 69 0.63 -12.14 16.29
N VAL A 70 -0.23 -13.14 16.30
CA VAL A 70 -1.39 -13.26 17.19
C VAL A 70 -0.92 -13.87 18.52
N SER A 71 -1.12 -13.19 19.64
CA SER A 71 -0.82 -13.69 21.00
C SER A 71 0.55 -14.37 21.13
N ASP A 72 0.54 -15.68 21.39
CA ASP A 72 1.72 -16.52 21.63
C ASP A 72 2.08 -17.39 20.41
N GLU A 73 1.50 -17.11 19.24
CA GLU A 73 1.84 -17.78 17.99
C GLU A 73 3.27 -17.44 17.53
N ASP A 74 3.75 -18.15 16.49
CA ASP A 74 5.04 -17.84 15.90
C ASP A 74 5.04 -16.47 15.19
N ASN A 75 6.19 -15.79 15.21
CA ASN A 75 6.39 -14.54 14.50
C ASN A 75 6.35 -14.76 12.98
N VAL A 76 5.55 -13.95 12.29
CA VAL A 76 5.45 -13.94 10.83
C VAL A 76 6.06 -12.65 10.29
N MET A 77 6.91 -12.79 9.27
CA MET A 77 7.49 -11.68 8.54
C MET A 77 6.82 -11.56 7.17
N LEU A 78 6.24 -10.40 6.88
CA LEU A 78 5.62 -10.09 5.58
C LEU A 78 6.24 -8.85 4.94
N PHE A 79 6.26 -8.85 3.60
CA PHE A 79 6.65 -7.71 2.77
C PHE A 79 5.39 -7.11 2.16
N ILE A 80 5.02 -5.90 2.58
CA ILE A 80 3.74 -5.27 2.21
C ILE A 80 4.02 -4.01 1.41
N ASN A 81 3.49 -3.96 0.19
CA ASN A 81 3.50 -2.74 -0.61
C ASN A 81 2.40 -1.80 -0.12
N SER A 82 2.79 -0.59 0.28
CA SER A 82 1.88 0.39 0.86
C SER A 82 2.40 1.80 0.66
N ILE A 83 1.52 2.78 0.79
CA ILE A 83 1.82 4.21 0.63
C ILE A 83 2.51 4.79 1.88
N ASP A 84 2.24 4.21 3.05
CA ASP A 84 2.81 4.59 4.33
C ASP A 84 2.82 3.41 5.32
N SER A 85 3.44 3.60 6.49
CA SER A 85 3.59 2.54 7.48
C SER A 85 2.27 2.13 8.15
N ASP A 86 1.28 3.01 8.19
CA ASP A 86 0.03 2.75 8.90
C ASP A 86 -0.92 1.91 8.04
N GLN A 87 -1.02 2.22 6.75
CA GLN A 87 -1.67 1.35 5.79
C GLN A 87 -0.95 -0.01 5.72
N ALA A 88 0.38 -0.05 5.79
CA ALA A 88 1.11 -1.31 5.80
C ALA A 88 0.79 -2.18 7.02
N LYS A 89 0.70 -1.59 8.23
CA LYS A 89 0.29 -2.30 9.46
C LYS A 89 -1.15 -2.81 9.37
N HIS A 90 -2.06 -2.01 8.80
CA HIS A 90 -3.44 -2.42 8.62
C HIS A 90 -3.55 -3.66 7.71
N LEU A 91 -2.87 -3.63 6.57
CA LEU A 91 -2.79 -4.77 5.66
C LEU A 91 -2.15 -6.00 6.32
N PHE A 92 -1.10 -5.81 7.14
CA PHE A 92 -0.49 -6.89 7.91
C PHE A 92 -1.50 -7.54 8.86
N ILE A 93 -2.27 -6.72 9.58
CA ILE A 93 -3.30 -7.21 10.51
C ILE A 93 -4.35 -8.04 9.77
N GLU A 94 -4.84 -7.58 8.61
CA GLU A 94 -5.81 -8.35 7.84
C GLU A 94 -5.24 -9.68 7.34
N CYS A 95 -3.97 -9.72 6.93
CA CYS A 95 -3.30 -10.97 6.55
C CYS A 95 -3.12 -11.93 7.73
N ILE A 96 -2.60 -11.45 8.86
CA ILE A 96 -2.28 -12.31 10.01
C ILE A 96 -3.54 -12.89 10.66
N LYS A 97 -4.66 -12.15 10.61
CA LYS A 97 -5.96 -12.65 11.07
C LYS A 97 -6.38 -13.92 10.33
N VAL A 98 -6.12 -13.99 9.03
CA VAL A 98 -6.46 -15.14 8.20
C VAL A 98 -5.41 -16.24 8.37
N GLU A 99 -4.13 -15.89 8.37
CA GLU A 99 -3.03 -16.86 8.40
C GLU A 99 -2.93 -17.62 9.73
N GLN A 100 -3.22 -16.95 10.85
CA GLN A 100 -3.16 -17.53 12.21
C GLN A 100 -4.54 -17.82 12.82
N ASP A 101 -5.58 -17.89 11.99
CA ASP A 101 -6.95 -18.22 12.37
C ASP A 101 -7.43 -17.44 13.60
N TRP A 102 -7.40 -16.11 13.48
CA TRP A 102 -7.70 -15.20 14.58
C TRP A 102 -9.16 -15.30 15.02
N ASP A 103 -9.36 -15.50 16.32
CA ASP A 103 -10.66 -15.78 16.93
C ASP A 103 -11.44 -14.51 17.35
N CYS A 104 -10.96 -13.33 16.96
CA CYS A 104 -11.46 -12.02 17.39
C CYS A 104 -11.28 -11.70 18.88
N GLU A 105 -10.61 -12.56 19.66
CA GLU A 105 -10.40 -12.37 21.10
C GLU A 105 -8.93 -12.16 21.46
N ARG A 106 -8.02 -12.82 20.73
CA ARG A 106 -6.57 -12.73 20.97
C ARG A 106 -6.00 -11.38 20.52
N ASP A 107 -4.96 -10.89 21.19
CA ASP A 107 -4.29 -9.67 20.75
C ASP A 107 -3.41 -9.93 19.52
N ILE A 108 -3.25 -8.92 18.66
CA ILE A 108 -2.28 -8.93 17.55
C ILE A 108 -1.15 -7.97 17.89
N TYR A 109 0.07 -8.49 17.93
CA TYR A 109 1.28 -7.73 18.22
C TYR A 109 2.09 -7.50 16.95
N ILE A 110 2.52 -6.25 16.73
CA ILE A 110 3.48 -5.89 15.69
C ILE A 110 4.79 -5.54 16.39
N GLU A 111 5.83 -6.35 16.18
CA GLU A 111 7.15 -6.13 16.77
C GLU A 111 7.87 -4.95 16.10
N PHE A 112 7.83 -4.89 14.76
CA PHE A 112 8.28 -3.71 14.02
C PHE A 112 7.64 -3.61 12.63
N CYS A 113 7.63 -2.39 12.09
CA CYS A 113 7.26 -2.06 10.73
C CYS A 113 8.23 -1.00 10.22
N ILE A 114 9.03 -1.33 9.22
CA ILE A 114 10.01 -0.41 8.63
C ILE A 114 10.00 -0.50 7.11
N SER A 115 10.42 0.56 6.42
CA SER A 115 10.57 0.53 4.97
C SER A 115 11.64 -0.50 4.57
N LEU A 116 11.47 -1.18 3.45
CA LEU A 116 12.42 -2.16 2.92
C LEU A 116 13.78 -1.51 2.62
N SER A 117 13.77 -0.25 2.16
CA SER A 117 14.99 0.50 1.90
C SER A 117 15.79 0.73 3.18
N ASP A 118 15.14 0.96 4.33
CA ASP A 118 15.80 1.09 5.62
C ASP A 118 16.18 -0.27 6.23
N PHE A 119 15.35 -1.30 6.05
CA PHE A 119 15.70 -2.68 6.41
C PHE A 119 16.98 -3.13 5.70
N GLN A 120 17.09 -2.86 4.39
CA GLN A 120 18.28 -3.12 3.59
C GLN A 120 19.51 -2.37 4.10
N LYS A 121 19.38 -1.08 4.44
CA LYS A 121 20.48 -0.31 5.06
C LYS A 121 20.98 -0.96 6.34
N ASN A 122 20.06 -1.36 7.20
CA ASN A 122 20.35 -1.92 8.52
C ASN A 122 20.91 -3.34 8.48
N HIS A 123 20.65 -4.13 7.43
CA HIS A 123 21.11 -5.53 7.31
C HIS A 123 22.22 -5.77 6.27
N ILE A 124 22.32 -4.97 5.21
CA ILE A 124 23.31 -5.15 4.13
C ILE A 124 24.63 -4.43 4.46
N TYR A 125 24.58 -3.27 5.12
CA TYR A 125 25.77 -2.41 5.30
C TYR A 125 26.37 -2.43 6.71
N THR A 126 25.74 -3.09 7.66
CA THR A 126 26.26 -3.26 9.03
C THR A 126 27.10 -4.51 9.20
N ASN A 127 26.99 -5.49 8.28
CA ASN A 127 27.83 -6.68 8.28
C ASN A 127 28.83 -6.59 7.11
N VAL A 128 30.12 -6.42 7.43
CA VAL A 128 31.21 -6.13 6.49
C VAL A 128 31.28 -7.16 5.34
N GLU A 129 30.95 -8.43 5.62
CA GLU A 129 30.95 -9.51 4.63
C GLU A 129 29.84 -9.39 3.56
N THR A 130 28.69 -8.78 3.89
CA THR A 130 27.56 -8.65 2.95
C THR A 130 27.75 -7.44 2.02
N ALA A 131 28.37 -6.37 2.53
CA ALA A 131 28.68 -5.18 1.75
C ALA A 131 29.68 -5.48 0.62
N ASP A 132 30.74 -6.25 0.88
CA ASP A 132 31.74 -6.63 -0.13
C ASP A 132 31.16 -7.50 -1.26
N ARG A 133 30.19 -8.37 -0.94
CA ARG A 133 29.54 -9.24 -1.93
C ARG A 133 28.61 -8.50 -2.90
N PHE A 134 27.98 -7.41 -2.48
CA PHE A 134 27.02 -6.66 -3.29
C PHE A 134 27.62 -5.42 -3.95
N CYS A 135 28.60 -4.76 -3.32
CA CYS A 135 29.26 -3.58 -3.88
C CYS A 135 30.41 -3.92 -4.83
N GLY A 136 30.71 -5.22 -5.03
CA GLY A 136 31.68 -5.69 -6.00
C GLY A 136 33.06 -5.08 -5.76
N SER A 137 33.78 -5.57 -4.76
CA SER A 137 35.22 -5.30 -4.65
C SER A 137 35.91 -5.87 -5.90
N SER A 138 36.07 -5.02 -6.90
CA SER A 138 36.93 -5.24 -8.06
C SER A 138 38.36 -5.18 -7.55
N SER A 139 38.89 -6.32 -7.11
CA SER A 139 40.32 -6.52 -6.84
C SER A 139 40.90 -7.38 -7.94
#